data_AF-A0A2S1KMU9-F1
#
_entry.id   AF-A0A2S1KMU9-F1
#
_cell.length_a   1.000
_cell.length_b   1.000
_cell.length_c   1.000
_cell.angle_alpha   90.00
_cell.angle_beta   90.00
_cell.angle_gamma   90.00
#
_symmetry.space_group_name_H-M   'P 1'
#
loop_
_entity.id
_entity.type
_entity.pdbx_description
1 polymer ?
#
loop_
_entity_poly.entity_id
_entity_poly.type
_entity_poly.pdbx_seq_one_letter_code
_entity_poly.pdbx_strand_id
1 'polypeptide(L)'
;GFYWWSHYPINFVFPSTMIPGALVMDTVLLLTRNWMVTALIGGGAFGLLFYPGNWPIFGPTHLPLVAEGVLLSVADYTGFLYV
;
A
#
# COMPACT_ATOMS: atom_id res chain seq x y z
N GLY A 1 -10.21 -15.42 2.18
CA GLY A 1 -9.25 -16.54 2.12
C GLY A 1 -8.27 -16.46 3.27
N PHE A 2 -7.26 -15.57 3.16
CA PHE A 2 -6.13 -15.49 4.09
C PHE A 2 -6.44 -15.59 5.59
N TYR A 3 -7.30 -14.73 6.14
CA TYR A 3 -7.64 -14.80 7.57
C TYR A 3 -8.60 -15.98 7.88
N TRP A 4 -9.71 -16.07 7.15
CA TRP A 4 -10.79 -17.02 7.47
C TRP A 4 -10.46 -18.50 7.22
N TRP A 5 -9.58 -18.82 6.27
CA TRP A 5 -9.23 -20.20 5.91
C TRP A 5 -7.82 -20.58 6.32
N SER A 6 -6.89 -19.62 6.30
CA SER A 6 -5.47 -19.87 6.56
C SER A 6 -4.96 -19.19 7.83
N HIS A 7 -5.83 -18.48 8.57
CA HIS A 7 -5.54 -17.85 9.86
C HIS A 7 -4.38 -16.83 9.85
N TYR A 8 -4.04 -16.25 8.68
CA TYR A 8 -3.07 -15.15 8.62
C TYR A 8 -3.66 -13.86 9.22
N PRO A 9 -2.90 -13.14 10.05
CA PRO A 9 -3.41 -11.96 10.73
C PRO A 9 -3.67 -10.81 9.74
N ILE A 10 -4.77 -10.07 9.95
CA ILE A 10 -5.29 -9.09 8.97
C ILE A 10 -4.31 -7.94 8.72
N ASN A 11 -3.56 -7.53 9.74
CA ASN A 11 -2.52 -6.51 9.62
C ASN A 11 -1.33 -6.95 8.74
N PHE A 12 -1.12 -8.25 8.55
CA PHE A 12 -0.09 -8.80 7.67
C PHE A 12 -0.56 -8.92 6.22
N VAL A 13 -1.83 -9.32 6.02
CA VAL A 13 -2.42 -9.53 4.68
C VAL A 13 -3.27 -8.34 4.21
N PHE A 14 -3.07 -7.17 4.81
CA PHE A 14 -3.84 -5.97 4.47
C PHE A 14 -3.49 -5.50 3.05
N PRO A 15 -4.47 -5.18 2.19
CA PRO A 15 -4.18 -4.75 0.82
C PRO A 15 -3.64 -3.33 0.79
N SER A 16 -2.95 -2.98 -0.29
CA SER A 16 -2.63 -1.58 -0.59
C SER A 16 -3.89 -0.79 -0.96
N THR A 17 -3.86 0.52 -0.70
CA THR A 17 -4.89 1.45 -1.16
C THR A 17 -4.49 2.08 -2.49
N MET A 18 -5.43 2.07 -3.44
CA MET A 18 -5.34 2.75 -4.74
C MET A 18 -6.22 4.00 -4.81
N ILE A 19 -6.96 4.29 -3.73
CA ILE A 19 -8.02 5.31 -3.72
C ILE A 19 -7.47 6.71 -4.01
N PRO A 20 -6.39 7.20 -3.37
CA PRO A 20 -5.92 8.56 -3.63
C PRO A 20 -5.48 8.78 -5.07
N GLY A 21 -4.74 7.82 -5.65
CA GLY A 21 -4.31 7.88 -7.04
C GLY A 21 -5.49 7.81 -8.01
N ALA A 22 -6.46 6.91 -7.75
CA ALA A 22 -7.64 6.75 -8.57
C ALA A 22 -8.50 8.03 -8.61
N LEU A 23 -8.72 8.68 -7.46
CA LEU A 23 -9.46 9.94 -7.40
C LEU A 23 -8.80 11.05 -8.21
N VAL A 24 -7.46 11.14 -8.18
CA VAL A 24 -6.75 12.14 -9.00
C VAL A 24 -6.85 11.80 -10.48
N MET A 25 -6.72 10.52 -10.84
CA MET A 25 -6.89 10.09 -12.23
C MET A 25 -8.32 10.39 -12.76
N ASP A 26 -9.35 10.10 -11.97
CA ASP A 26 -10.75 10.39 -12.32
C ASP A 26 -11.02 11.89 -12.44
N THR A 27 -10.48 12.70 -11.53
CA THR A 27 -10.64 14.17 -11.58
C THR A 27 -9.94 14.77 -12.80
N VAL A 28 -8.75 14.28 -13.18
CA VAL A 28 -8.07 14.70 -14.41
C VAL A 28 -8.91 14.33 -15.63
N LEU A 29 -9.46 13.11 -15.69
CA LEU A 29 -10.33 12.70 -16.80
C LEU A 29 -11.60 13.54 -16.87
N LEU A 30 -12.23 13.81 -15.72
CA LEU A 30 -13.48 14.58 -15.64
C LEU A 30 -13.28 16.03 -16.11
N LEU A 31 -12.17 16.66 -15.71
CA LEU A 31 -11.89 18.06 -16.04
C LEU A 31 -11.38 18.25 -17.46
N THR A 32 -10.51 17.35 -17.94
CA THR A 32 -9.86 17.49 -19.24
C THR A 32 -10.61 16.80 -20.37
N ARG A 33 -11.46 15.81 -20.04
CA ARG A 33 -12.19 14.92 -20.97
C ARG A 33 -11.29 14.33 -22.05
N ASN A 34 -10.01 14.16 -21.75
CA ASN A 34 -9.00 13.72 -22.70
C ASN A 34 -8.22 12.53 -22.12
N TRP A 35 -8.29 11.41 -22.83
CA TRP A 35 -7.64 10.17 -22.39
C TRP A 35 -6.11 10.29 -22.39
N MET A 36 -5.51 11.03 -23.33
CA MET A 36 -4.07 11.18 -23.45
C MET A 36 -3.50 12.04 -22.32
N VAL A 37 -4.22 13.11 -21.94
CA VAL A 37 -3.87 13.94 -20.77
C VAL A 37 -4.03 13.14 -19.48
N THR A 38 -5.09 12.34 -19.37
CA THR A 38 -5.30 11.45 -18.22
C THR A 38 -4.19 10.41 -18.09
N ALA A 39 -3.74 9.82 -19.20
CA ALA A 39 -2.66 8.84 -19.18
C ALA A 39 -1.33 9.44 -18.69
N LEU A 40 -1.01 10.65 -19.14
CA LEU A 40 0.25 11.31 -18.79
C LEU A 40 0.21 11.91 -17.37
N ILE A 41 -0.76 12.77 -17.09
CA ILE A 41 -0.83 13.52 -15.82
C ILE A 41 -1.51 12.68 -14.74
N GLY A 42 -2.67 12.10 -15.05
CA GLY A 42 -3.41 11.24 -14.12
C GLY A 42 -2.62 9.98 -13.78
N GLY A 43 -2.04 9.31 -14.78
CA GLY A 43 -1.17 8.15 -14.57
C GLY A 43 0.12 8.49 -13.80
N GLY A 44 0.76 9.62 -14.11
CA GLY A 44 1.92 10.11 -13.36
C GLY A 44 1.58 10.40 -11.89
N ALA A 45 0.49 11.12 -11.64
CA ALA A 45 0.03 11.42 -10.28
C ALA A 45 -0.40 10.14 -9.53
N PHE A 46 -1.01 9.17 -10.22
CA PHE A 46 -1.37 7.88 -9.64
C PHE A 46 -0.14 7.15 -9.09
N GLY A 47 0.94 7.07 -9.88
CA GLY A 47 2.20 6.46 -9.44
C GLY A 47 2.83 7.20 -8.26
N LEU A 48 2.84 8.54 -8.30
CA LEU A 48 3.41 9.35 -7.23
C LEU A 48 2.62 9.26 -5.91
N LEU A 49 1.31 9.14 -5.98
CA LEU A 49 0.44 9.08 -4.80
C LEU A 49 0.36 7.68 -4.18
N PHE A 50 0.88 6.65 -4.87
CA PHE A 50 0.81 5.27 -4.39
C PHE A 50 1.52 5.10 -3.03
N TYR A 51 2.79 5.46 -2.93
CA TYR A 51 3.55 5.33 -1.68
C TYR A 51 3.00 6.18 -0.52
N PRO A 52 2.80 7.51 -0.67
CA PRO A 52 2.28 8.34 0.42
C PRO A 52 0.83 7.97 0.80
N GLY A 53 0.01 7.49 -0.14
CA GLY A 53 -1.34 7.01 0.16
C GLY A 53 -1.35 5.73 1.02
N ASN A 54 -0.33 4.90 0.88
CA ASN A 54 -0.16 3.65 1.61
C ASN A 54 0.61 3.80 2.93
N TRP A 55 1.37 4.88 3.11
CA TRP A 55 2.19 5.12 4.29
C TRP A 55 1.42 5.11 5.62
N PRO A 56 0.21 5.68 5.77
CA PRO A 56 -0.53 5.62 7.03
C PRO A 56 -0.89 4.19 7.47
N ILE A 57 -0.95 3.25 6.53
CA ILE A 57 -1.31 1.85 6.77
C ILE A 57 -0.05 1.02 7.07
N PHE A 58 0.99 1.15 6.23
CA PHE A 58 2.19 0.31 6.33
C PHE A 58 3.37 0.97 7.05
N GLY A 59 3.35 2.27 7.31
CA GLY A 59 4.41 2.95 8.06
C GLY A 59 4.72 2.29 9.40
N PRO A 60 3.71 1.89 10.21
CA PRO A 60 3.96 1.19 11.47
C PRO A 60 4.67 -0.16 11.33
N THR A 61 4.59 -0.84 10.18
CA THR A 61 5.26 -2.14 10.00
C THR A 61 6.77 -1.99 9.75
N HIS A 62 7.25 -0.77 9.47
CA HIS A 62 8.66 -0.45 9.26
C HIS A 62 9.41 -0.15 10.57
N LEU A 63 8.72 -0.19 11.72
CA LEU A 63 9.35 0.06 13.01
C LEU A 63 10.39 -1.04 13.32
N PRO A 64 11.55 -0.68 13.89
CA PRO A 64 12.57 -1.65 14.26
C PRO A 64 12.13 -2.43 15.50
N LEU A 65 12.41 -3.74 15.49
CA LEU A 65 12.36 -4.61 16.67
C LEU A 65 13.60 -5.49 16.70
N VAL A 66 13.98 -5.94 17.91
CA VAL A 66 15.06 -6.90 18.09
C VAL A 66 14.45 -8.22 18.49
N ALA A 67 14.59 -9.24 17.64
CA ALA A 67 14.17 -10.61 17.91
C ALA A 67 15.40 -11.52 17.87
N GLU A 68 15.61 -12.33 18.92
CA GLU A 68 16.75 -13.25 19.02
C GLU A 68 18.13 -12.60 18.76
N GLY A 69 18.28 -11.32 19.14
CA GLY A 69 19.51 -10.54 18.94
C GLY A 69 19.71 -9.96 17.54
N VAL A 70 18.75 -10.13 16.62
CA VAL A 70 18.78 -9.57 15.26
C VAL A 70 17.79 -8.43 15.12
N LEU A 71 18.21 -7.35 14.47
CA LEU A 71 17.33 -6.22 14.12
C LEU A 71 16.46 -6.58 12.92
N LEU A 72 15.14 -6.55 13.12
CA LEU A 72 14.13 -6.83 12.09
C LEU A 72 13.11 -5.69 12.04
N SER A 73 12.41 -5.52 10.92
CA SER A 73 11.17 -4.74 10.92
C SER A 73 10.00 -5.56 11.46
N VAL A 74 8.94 -4.89 11.92
CA VAL A 74 7.69 -5.58 12.31
C VAL A 74 7.14 -6.41 11.15
N ALA A 75 7.26 -5.93 9.91
CA ALA A 75 6.89 -6.68 8.73
C ALA A 75 7.65 -8.02 8.62
N ASP A 76 8.99 -7.98 8.73
CA ASP A 76 9.83 -9.18 8.61
C ASP A 76 9.53 -10.19 9.72
N TYR A 77 9.34 -9.71 10.94
CA TYR A 77 9.03 -10.56 12.08
C TYR A 77 7.66 -11.24 11.92
N THR A 78 6.64 -10.53 11.44
CA THR A 78 5.34 -11.16 11.14
C THR A 78 5.44 -12.18 10.00
N GLY A 79 6.26 -11.94 8.98
CA GLY A 79 6.50 -12.92 7.91
C GLY A 79 7.26 -14.16 8.38
N PHE A 80 8.11 -14.03 9.40
CA PHE A 80 8.78 -15.16 10.03
C PHE A 80 7.84 -15.99 10.93
N LEU A 81 6.94 -15.32 11.66
CA LEU A 81 6.02 -15.99 12.58
C LEU A 81 4.90 -16.77 11.89
N TYR A 82 4.43 -16.30 10.74
CA TYR A 82 3.30 -16.88 10.02
C TYR A 82 3.76 -17.51 8.70
N VAL A 83 4.12 -18.80 8.77
CA VAL A 83 4.47 -19.67 7.62
C VAL A 83 3.25 -20.38 7.07
#